data_AF-A0A2Z6QNW7-F1
#
_entry.id   AF-A0A2Z6QNW7-F1
#
_cell.length_a   1.000
_cell.length_b   1.000
_cell.length_c   1.000
_cell.angle_alpha   90.00
_cell.angle_beta   90.00
_cell.angle_gamma   90.00
#
_symmetry.space_group_name_H-M   'P 1'
#
loop_
_entity.id
_entity.type
_entity.pdbx_description
1 polymer ?
#
loop_
_entity_poly.entity_id
_entity_poly.type
_entity_poly.pdbx_seq_one_letter_code
_entity_poly.pdbx_strand_id
1 'polypeptide(L)'
;MDVPKYDGNIHPNEWINDIQKYLKLKKINDDDCLEIAISFVDPTITLSTEIDSFEKLCNALKEDISFTVFKNTNEKMLQSLKYIPENRGGNTSKFISKFRKLCYNAEINDIEEQKKYLYKSLPINHFDSLLVEF
;
A
#
# COMPACT_ATOMS: atom_id res chain seq x y z
N MET A 1 -12.35 -12.78 10.82
CA MET A 1 -11.19 -12.08 10.26
C MET A 1 -10.09 -13.09 10.15
N ASP A 2 -9.48 -13.17 8.97
CA ASP A 2 -8.23 -13.90 8.83
C ASP A 2 -7.14 -13.23 9.67
N VAL A 3 -6.18 -14.04 10.09
CA VAL A 3 -5.03 -13.63 10.89
C VAL A 3 -4.13 -12.77 10.00
N PRO A 4 -3.89 -11.48 10.31
CA PRO A 4 -3.16 -10.58 9.41
C PRO A 4 -1.67 -10.92 9.40
N LYS A 5 -1.23 -11.71 8.42
CA LYS A 5 0.18 -12.07 8.22
C LYS A 5 0.88 -11.04 7.32
N TYR A 6 2.12 -10.67 7.64
CA TYR A 6 2.96 -9.86 6.74
C TYR A 6 3.88 -10.73 5.91
N ASP A 7 3.73 -10.71 4.59
CA ASP A 7 4.52 -11.48 3.63
C ASP A 7 5.21 -10.59 2.57
N GLY A 8 5.20 -9.28 2.80
CA GLY A 8 5.74 -8.28 1.86
C GLY A 8 4.79 -7.88 0.72
N ASN A 9 3.57 -8.44 0.63
CA ASN A 9 2.60 -8.10 -0.43
C ASN A 9 1.56 -7.02 -0.03
N ILE A 10 1.79 -6.35 1.10
CA ILE A 10 0.96 -5.28 1.63
C ILE A 10 1.86 -4.15 2.14
N HIS A 11 1.39 -2.91 2.07
CA HIS A 11 2.16 -1.79 2.58
C HIS A 11 2.33 -1.90 4.11
N PRO A 12 3.54 -1.76 4.68
CA PRO A 12 3.80 -1.89 6.13
C PRO A 12 2.86 -1.09 7.01
N ASN A 13 2.62 0.20 6.72
CA ASN A 13 1.67 1.02 7.48
C ASN A 13 0.24 0.45 7.50
N GLU A 14 -0.21 -0.17 6.41
CA GLU A 14 -1.54 -0.76 6.32
C GLU A 14 -1.61 -2.04 7.16
N TRP A 15 -0.61 -2.91 7.00
CA TRP A 15 -0.53 -4.12 7.80
C TRP A 15 -0.41 -3.84 9.31
N ILE A 16 0.40 -2.85 9.72
CA ILE A 16 0.53 -2.42 11.12
C ILE A 16 -0.83 -1.99 11.69
N ASN A 17 -1.60 -1.22 10.91
CA ASN A 17 -2.95 -0.83 11.33
C ASN A 17 -3.89 -2.04 11.47
N ASP A 18 -3.78 -3.02 10.59
CA ASP A 18 -4.62 -4.22 10.61
C ASP A 18 -4.26 -5.16 11.75
N ILE A 19 -2.98 -5.42 12.02
CA ILE A 19 -2.55 -6.23 13.17
C ILE A 19 -2.91 -5.54 14.49
N GLN A 20 -2.74 -4.22 14.61
CA GLN A 20 -3.16 -3.50 15.82
C GLN A 20 -4.67 -3.60 16.07
N LYS A 21 -5.50 -3.48 15.03
CA LYS A 21 -6.96 -3.70 15.16
C LYS A 21 -7.28 -5.13 15.56
N TYR A 22 -6.59 -6.11 14.96
CA TYR A 22 -6.76 -7.52 15.29
C TYR A 22 -6.42 -7.80 16.77
N LEU A 23 -5.28 -7.32 17.27
CA LEU A 23 -4.84 -7.48 18.66
C LEU A 23 -5.83 -6.84 19.65
N LYS A 24 -6.30 -5.63 19.34
CA LYS A 24 -7.34 -4.93 20.14
C LYS A 24 -8.64 -5.74 20.20
N LEU A 25 -9.10 -6.28 19.08
CA LEU A 25 -10.31 -7.13 19.04
C LEU A 25 -10.14 -8.42 19.82
N LYS A 26 -8.92 -8.96 19.87
CA LYS A 26 -8.56 -10.14 20.65
C LYS A 26 -8.31 -9.84 22.14
N LYS A 27 -8.35 -8.56 22.55
CA LYS A 27 -8.10 -8.12 23.93
C LYS A 27 -6.75 -8.60 24.46
N ILE A 28 -5.75 -8.59 23.59
CA ILE A 28 -4.36 -8.86 23.96
C ILE A 28 -3.87 -7.70 24.84
N ASN A 29 -3.02 -7.99 25.82
CA ASN A 29 -2.41 -6.96 26.66
C ASN A 29 -1.50 -6.07 25.82
N ASP A 30 -1.48 -4.77 26.10
CA ASP A 30 -0.69 -3.81 25.33
C ASP A 30 0.82 -4.14 25.35
N ASP A 31 1.32 -4.69 26.46
CA ASP A 31 2.73 -5.09 26.63
C ASP A 31 3.15 -6.24 25.69
N ASP A 32 2.24 -7.18 25.38
CA ASP A 32 2.53 -8.35 24.53
C ASP A 32 2.28 -8.06 23.04
N CYS A 33 1.65 -6.94 22.71
CA CYS A 33 1.17 -6.66 21.36
C CYS A 33 2.28 -6.61 20.31
N LEU A 34 3.45 -6.07 20.66
CA LEU A 34 4.56 -5.95 19.73
C LEU A 34 5.19 -7.32 19.43
N GLU A 35 5.47 -8.13 20.45
CA GLU A 35 6.05 -9.47 20.29
C GLU A 35 5.12 -10.36 19.45
N ILE A 36 3.82 -10.30 19.73
CA ILE A 36 2.83 -11.03 18.93
C ILE A 36 2.81 -10.52 17.49
N ALA A 37 2.84 -9.20 17.25
CA ALA A 37 2.91 -8.67 15.88
C ALA A 37 4.15 -9.13 15.13
N ILE A 38 5.33 -9.15 15.77
CA ILE A 38 6.58 -9.68 15.20
C ILE A 38 6.41 -11.15 14.79
N SER A 39 5.74 -11.97 15.61
CA SER A 39 5.49 -13.38 15.29
C SER A 39 4.57 -13.62 14.07
N PHE A 40 3.89 -12.57 13.58
CA PHE A 40 3.01 -12.63 12.41
C PHE A 40 3.72 -12.17 11.12
N VAL A 41 4.99 -11.79 11.22
CA VAL A 41 5.86 -11.54 10.07
C VAL A 41 6.32 -12.88 9.48
N ASP A 42 6.31 -12.99 8.16
CA ASP A 42 6.78 -14.19 7.47
C ASP A 42 8.26 -14.46 7.83
N PRO A 43 8.63 -15.69 8.23
CA PRO A 43 10.00 -16.03 8.58
C PRO A 43 11.03 -15.79 7.46
N THR A 44 10.63 -15.64 6.20
CA THR A 44 11.56 -15.27 5.12
C THR A 44 12.05 -13.83 5.21
N ILE A 45 11.37 -12.98 5.99
CA ILE A 45 11.68 -11.55 6.16
C ILE A 45 12.56 -11.39 7.39
N THR A 46 13.78 -10.93 7.18
CA THR A 46 14.76 -10.83 8.27
C THR A 46 14.61 -9.48 8.95
N LEU A 47 14.18 -9.51 10.21
CA LEU A 47 14.09 -8.33 11.06
C LEU A 47 15.41 -8.08 11.79
N SER A 48 15.74 -6.80 12.01
CA SER A 48 16.84 -6.44 12.90
C SER A 48 16.51 -6.79 14.36
N THR A 49 17.53 -6.98 15.19
CA THR A 49 17.39 -7.50 16.56
C THR A 49 16.81 -6.51 17.57
N GLU A 50 16.66 -5.23 17.22
CA GLU A 50 16.22 -4.16 18.14
C GLU A 50 14.91 -3.51 17.69
N ILE A 51 13.81 -4.23 17.85
CA ILE A 51 12.46 -3.72 17.60
C ILE A 51 11.71 -3.60 18.94
N ASP A 52 11.60 -2.36 19.44
CA ASP A 52 10.92 -2.03 20.71
C ASP A 52 9.63 -1.22 20.52
N SER A 53 9.23 -0.96 19.27
CA SER A 53 8.02 -0.23 18.94
C SER A 53 7.46 -0.61 17.57
N PHE A 54 6.16 -0.36 17.37
CA PHE A 54 5.52 -0.54 16.06
C PHE A 54 6.11 0.37 14.98
N GLU A 55 6.63 1.54 15.36
CA GLU A 55 7.32 2.44 14.43
C GLU A 55 8.63 1.80 13.93
N LYS A 56 9.45 1.28 14.84
CA LYS A 56 10.67 0.54 14.46
C LYS A 56 10.36 -0.71 13.66
N LEU A 57 9.30 -1.45 14.03
CA LEU A 57 8.85 -2.60 13.24
C LEU A 57 8.47 -2.17 11.82
N CYS A 58 7.67 -1.11 11.67
CA CYS A 58 7.28 -0.61 10.35
C CYS A 58 8.50 -0.20 9.51
N ASN A 59 9.45 0.50 10.10
CA ASN A 59 10.68 0.90 9.42
C ASN A 59 11.52 -0.33 9.00
N ALA A 60 11.68 -1.31 9.88
CA ALA A 60 12.38 -2.56 9.56
C ALA A 60 11.70 -3.32 8.39
N LEU A 61 10.36 -3.37 8.37
CA LEU A 61 9.62 -3.99 7.26
C LEU A 61 9.76 -3.22 5.95
N LYS A 62 9.95 -1.90 6.00
CA LYS A 62 10.21 -1.07 4.81
C LYS A 62 11.65 -1.20 4.30
N GLU A 63 12.60 -1.48 5.19
CA GLU A 63 14.01 -1.71 4.81
C GLU A 63 14.23 -3.07 4.15
N ASP A 64 13.33 -4.04 4.38
CA ASP A 64 13.41 -5.36 3.75
C ASP A 64 13.24 -5.31 2.21
N ILE A 65 13.94 -6.21 1.53
CA ILE A 65 13.92 -6.31 0.07
C ILE A 65 12.52 -6.60 -0.49
N SER A 66 11.67 -7.32 0.27
CA SER A 66 10.31 -7.66 -0.14
C SER A 66 9.46 -6.40 -0.31
N PHE A 67 9.61 -5.41 0.59
CA PHE A 67 8.90 -4.13 0.43
C PHE A 67 9.42 -3.34 -0.77
N THR A 68 10.74 -3.36 -1.03
CA THR A 68 11.30 -2.74 -2.23
C THR A 68 10.72 -3.35 -3.51
N VAL A 69 10.61 -4.69 -3.57
CA VAL A 69 9.98 -5.39 -4.70
C VAL A 69 8.50 -5.03 -4.84
N PHE A 70 7.76 -5.01 -3.73
CA PHE A 70 6.35 -4.61 -3.71
C PHE A 70 6.15 -3.18 -4.22
N LYS A 71 6.93 -2.22 -3.71
CA LYS A 71 6.89 -0.81 -4.12
C LYS A 71 7.14 -0.66 -5.62
N ASN A 72 8.23 -1.24 -6.12
CA ASN A 72 8.59 -1.20 -7.55
C ASN A 72 7.54 -1.89 -8.43
N THR A 73 6.89 -2.94 -7.94
CA THR A 73 5.81 -3.62 -8.65
C THR A 73 4.58 -2.72 -8.79
N ASN A 74 4.19 -2.04 -7.71
CA ASN A 74 3.07 -1.10 -7.75
C ASN A 74 3.37 0.10 -8.68
N GLU A 75 4.62 0.59 -8.70
CA GLU A 75 5.03 1.64 -9.66
C GLU A 75 4.92 1.16 -11.11
N LYS A 76 5.37 -0.06 -11.44
CA LYS A 76 5.20 -0.64 -12.80
C LYS A 76 3.73 -0.83 -13.17
N MET A 77 2.89 -1.23 -12.21
CA MET A 77 1.45 -1.30 -12.41
C MET A 77 0.84 0.09 -12.67
N LEU A 78 1.35 1.13 -12.01
CA LEU A 78 0.93 2.50 -12.23
C LEU A 78 1.31 2.99 -13.64
N GLN A 79 2.53 2.68 -14.11
CA GLN A 79 3.00 3.00 -15.46
C GLN A 79 2.18 2.33 -16.57
N SER A 80 1.64 1.13 -16.30
CA SER A 80 0.83 0.36 -17.25
C SER A 80 -0.67 0.58 -17.08
N LEU A 81 -1.09 1.37 -16.09
CA LEU A 81 -2.49 1.64 -15.82
C LEU A 81 -3.10 2.46 -16.97
N LYS A 82 -4.29 2.06 -17.43
CA LYS A 82 -5.03 2.73 -18.50
C LYS A 82 -6.44 3.05 -18.04
N TYR A 83 -6.86 4.29 -18.28
CA TYR A 83 -8.23 4.70 -18.07
C TYR A 83 -9.11 4.23 -19.23
N ILE A 84 -10.25 3.62 -18.89
CA ILE A 84 -11.32 3.30 -19.82
C ILE A 84 -12.50 4.19 -19.45
N PRO A 85 -12.97 5.06 -20.37
CA PRO A 85 -14.15 5.89 -20.13
C PRO A 85 -15.42 5.05 -19.93
N GLU A 86 -16.38 5.60 -19.19
CA GLU A 86 -17.65 4.92 -18.89
C GLU A 86 -18.45 4.57 -20.16
N ASN A 87 -18.43 5.44 -21.18
CA ASN A 87 -19.07 5.18 -22.47
C ASN A 87 -18.41 4.03 -23.27
N ARG A 88 -17.26 3.52 -22.82
CA ARG A 88 -16.58 2.33 -23.35
C ARG A 88 -16.61 1.16 -22.36
N GLY A 89 -17.50 1.21 -21.37
CA GLY A 89 -17.67 0.16 -20.36
C GLY A 89 -16.70 0.23 -19.18
N GLY A 90 -16.00 1.36 -19.01
CA GLY A 90 -15.13 1.60 -17.86
C GLY A 90 -15.88 2.03 -16.60
N ASN A 91 -15.15 2.25 -15.52
CA ASN A 91 -15.68 2.76 -14.26
C ASN A 91 -14.67 3.72 -13.63
N THR A 92 -15.01 5.01 -13.63
CA THR A 92 -14.11 6.08 -13.17
C THR A 92 -13.76 5.93 -11.70
N SER A 93 -14.75 5.66 -10.84
CA SER A 93 -14.53 5.47 -9.40
C SER A 93 -13.54 4.34 -9.10
N LYS A 94 -13.72 3.16 -9.73
CA LYS A 94 -12.80 2.01 -9.57
C LYS A 94 -11.40 2.33 -10.10
N PHE A 95 -11.31 3.04 -11.22
CA PHE A 95 -10.04 3.48 -11.77
C PHE A 95 -9.30 4.41 -10.79
N ILE A 96 -9.96 5.44 -10.27
CA ILE A 96 -9.36 6.39 -9.32
C ILE A 96 -8.98 5.69 -8.01
N SER A 97 -9.81 4.81 -7.47
CA SER A 97 -9.47 4.03 -6.28
C SER A 97 -8.23 3.16 -6.50
N LYS A 98 -8.13 2.49 -7.66
CA LYS A 98 -6.96 1.68 -8.02
C LYS A 98 -5.72 2.55 -8.19
N PHE A 99 -5.83 3.68 -8.89
CA PHE A 99 -4.74 4.64 -9.09
C PHE A 99 -4.18 5.13 -7.75
N ARG A 100 -5.05 5.63 -6.85
CA ARG A 100 -4.64 6.11 -5.52
C ARG A 100 -3.97 5.03 -4.69
N LYS A 101 -4.49 3.79 -4.74
CA LYS A 101 -3.90 2.64 -4.03
C LYS A 101 -2.51 2.32 -4.56
N LEU A 102 -2.31 2.32 -5.88
CA LEU A 102 -1.00 2.09 -6.50
C LEU A 102 -0.01 3.20 -6.12
N CYS A 103 -0.41 4.48 -6.14
CA CYS A 103 0.46 5.58 -5.70
C CYS A 103 0.88 5.44 -4.23
N TYR A 104 -0.07 5.13 -3.34
CA TYR A 104 0.21 4.89 -1.92
C TYR A 104 1.19 3.74 -1.71
N ASN A 105 0.94 2.59 -2.34
CA ASN A 105 1.80 1.41 -2.23
C ASN A 105 3.20 1.63 -2.82
N ALA A 106 3.33 2.50 -3.82
CA ALA A 106 4.60 2.89 -4.43
C ALA A 106 5.32 4.00 -3.65
N GLU A 107 4.76 4.50 -2.54
CA GLU A 107 5.22 5.68 -1.79
C GLU A 107 5.38 6.96 -2.65
N ILE A 108 4.58 7.10 -3.72
CA ILE A 108 4.53 8.30 -4.57
C ILE A 108 3.60 9.31 -3.90
N ASN A 109 4.15 10.08 -2.96
CA ASN A 109 3.39 11.04 -2.15
C ASN A 109 3.32 12.44 -2.78
N ASP A 110 4.22 12.77 -3.72
CA ASP A 110 4.22 14.05 -4.40
C ASP A 110 3.04 14.17 -5.38
N ILE A 111 2.25 15.22 -5.23
CA ILE A 111 1.02 15.42 -6.01
C ILE A 111 1.35 15.67 -7.49
N GLU A 112 2.43 16.38 -7.79
CA GLU A 112 2.81 16.66 -9.18
C GLU A 112 3.35 15.40 -9.87
N GLU A 113 4.03 14.52 -9.16
CA GLU A 113 4.39 13.20 -9.63
C GLU A 113 3.17 12.32 -9.88
N GLN A 114 2.21 12.27 -8.95
CA GLN A 114 0.95 11.54 -9.17
C GLN A 114 0.23 12.05 -10.42
N LYS A 115 0.13 13.37 -10.63
CA LYS A 115 -0.47 13.95 -11.84
C LYS A 115 0.21 13.45 -13.12
N LYS A 116 1.54 13.36 -13.15
CA LYS A 116 2.28 12.81 -14.32
C LYS A 116 1.87 11.37 -14.63
N TYR A 117 1.71 10.53 -13.62
CA TYR A 117 1.23 9.16 -13.80
C TYR A 117 -0.22 9.12 -14.29
N LEU A 118 -1.08 9.95 -13.69
CA LEU A 118 -2.47 10.07 -14.09
C LEU A 118 -2.56 10.46 -15.57
N TYR A 119 -1.84 11.49 -16.01
CA TYR A 119 -1.84 11.93 -17.40
C TYR A 119 -1.39 10.85 -18.38
N LYS A 120 -0.36 10.07 -18.05
CA LYS A 120 0.12 8.95 -18.89
C LYS A 120 -0.93 7.83 -19.03
N SER A 121 -1.83 7.69 -18.07
CA SER A 121 -2.88 6.67 -18.09
C SER A 121 -4.11 7.06 -18.90
N LEU A 122 -4.28 8.35 -19.25
CA LEU A 122 -5.43 8.85 -19.98
C LEU A 122 -5.24 8.71 -21.49
N PRO A 123 -6.31 8.38 -22.26
CA PRO A 123 -6.29 8.61 -23.70
C PRO A 123 -6.23 10.12 -23.99
N ILE A 124 -5.58 10.50 -25.09
CA ILE A 124 -5.26 11.89 -25.50
C ILE A 124 -6.44 12.89 -25.37
N ASN A 125 -7.69 12.41 -25.45
CA ASN A 125 -8.89 13.26 -25.50
C ASN A 125 -9.73 13.28 -24.19
N HIS A 126 -9.23 12.76 -23.06
CA HIS A 126 -10.00 12.64 -21.80
C HIS A 126 -9.43 13.46 -20.63
N PHE A 127 -8.59 14.45 -20.91
CA PHE A 127 -7.91 15.27 -19.91
C PHE A 127 -8.86 16.15 -19.09
N ASP A 128 -9.71 16.94 -19.76
CA ASP A 128 -10.51 17.98 -19.11
C ASP A 128 -11.61 17.44 -18.20
N SER A 129 -12.11 16.22 -18.43
CA SER A 129 -13.22 15.67 -17.63
C SER A 129 -12.79 15.10 -16.28
N LEU A 130 -11.53 14.70 -16.13
CA LEU A 130 -11.05 14.01 -14.91
C LEU A 130 -10.38 14.95 -13.90
N LEU A 131 -9.86 16.10 -14.33
CA LEU A 131 -9.28 17.11 -13.43
C LEU A 131 -10.32 17.79 -12.54
N VAL A 132 -11.60 17.80 -12.96
CA VAL A 132 -12.69 18.33 -12.13
C VAL A 132 -13.01 17.40 -10.95
N GLU A 133 -12.63 16.12 -11.06
CA GLU A 133 -12.91 15.07 -10.07
C GLU A 133 -11.74 14.78 -9.11
N PHE A 134 -10.58 15.41 -9.32
CA PHE A 134 -9.33 15.15 -8.58
C PHE A 134 -8.97 16.31 -7.65
#